data_AF-A0A2W7S935-F1
#
_entry.id   AF-A0A2W7S935-F1
#
_cell.length_a   1.000
_cell.length_b   1.000
_cell.length_c   1.000
_cell.angle_alpha   90.00
_cell.angle_beta   90.00
_cell.angle_gamma   90.00
#
_symmetry.space_group_name_H-M   'P 1'
#
loop_
_entity.id
_entity.type
_entity.pdbx_description
1 polymer ?
#
loop_
_entity_poly.entity_id
_entity_poly.type
_entity_poly.pdbx_seq_one_letter_code
_entity_poly.pdbx_strand_id
1 'polypeptide(L)'
;YELSPTAFNYLVSTMQLDEFYSDWIIQHQHYAYQIYNYLSNEPDITNAILNSQMHFELLNSSQDYVQFNIRHDIFGDKSNVWWNDDTWLVNYFSINIDDEGIYGGNHLTAAEKQFIRNHPIYALRYKDNAEKAKSETAARFPFIQTPQNPNPYLNTKADAFRHAYWMALNTLSSNPDKAREYGIAHESETPAALYQEKDMDLYNNDKGIAIANGLTAHSQLIDIIYNALINGVLKYLSPLDYTQSPKYNPNCASCRNGFVPGTTQLIPTNQ
;
A
#
# COMPACT_ATOMS: atom_id res chain seq x y z
N TYR A 1 12.76 -27.95 5.07
CA TYR A 1 12.94 -28.15 3.62
C TYR A 1 14.43 -28.02 3.36
N GLU A 2 15.10 -29.10 2.99
CA GLU A 2 16.52 -29.05 2.61
C GLU A 2 16.62 -28.79 1.11
N LEU A 3 17.50 -27.87 0.73
CA LEU A 3 17.70 -27.53 -0.68
C LEU A 3 18.54 -28.64 -1.34
N SER A 4 18.00 -29.30 -2.36
CA SER A 4 18.76 -30.34 -3.07
C SER A 4 19.99 -29.74 -3.78
N PRO A 5 21.08 -30.50 -4.00
CA PRO A 5 22.23 -30.03 -4.77
C PRO A 5 21.86 -29.51 -6.17
N THR A 6 20.86 -30.11 -6.81
CA THR A 6 20.33 -29.65 -8.11
C THR A 6 19.69 -28.27 -8.01
N ALA A 7 18.85 -28.06 -6.99
CA ALA A 7 18.21 -26.77 -6.75
C ALA A 7 19.23 -25.68 -6.38
N PHE A 8 20.25 -26.03 -5.58
CA PHE A 8 21.37 -25.15 -5.25
C PHE A 8 22.11 -24.69 -6.52
N ASN A 9 22.57 -25.64 -7.35
CA ASN A 9 23.30 -25.32 -8.58
C ASN A 9 22.44 -24.51 -9.55
N TYR A 10 21.13 -24.79 -9.61
CA TYR A 10 20.19 -23.98 -10.38
C TYR A 10 20.16 -22.53 -9.90
N LEU A 11 20.03 -22.27 -8.60
CA LEU A 11 20.01 -20.91 -8.07
C LEU A 11 21.31 -20.16 -8.34
N VAL A 12 22.46 -20.77 -8.04
CA VAL A 12 23.78 -20.15 -8.22
C VAL A 12 24.00 -19.76 -9.68
N SER A 13 23.68 -20.66 -10.62
CA SER A 13 23.85 -20.38 -12.06
C SER A 13 22.83 -19.38 -12.61
N THR A 14 21.56 -19.50 -12.20
CA THR A 14 20.46 -18.68 -12.73
C THR A 14 20.52 -17.25 -12.23
N MET A 15 20.87 -17.05 -10.95
CA MET A 15 21.00 -15.73 -10.34
C MET A 15 22.43 -15.18 -10.39
N GLN A 16 23.37 -15.89 -11.02
CA GLN A 16 24.79 -15.51 -11.13
C GLN A 16 25.41 -15.12 -9.77
N LEU A 17 25.13 -15.93 -8.75
CA LEU A 17 25.56 -15.65 -7.39
C LEU A 17 27.05 -15.91 -7.21
N ASP A 18 27.73 -15.02 -6.49
CA ASP A 18 29.12 -15.22 -6.10
C ASP A 18 29.27 -16.18 -4.90
N GLU A 19 30.50 -16.37 -4.44
CA GLU A 19 30.82 -17.26 -3.33
C GLU A 19 30.17 -16.80 -2.01
N PHE A 20 30.07 -15.49 -1.78
CA PHE A 20 29.43 -14.94 -0.57
C PHE A 20 27.95 -15.32 -0.51
N TYR A 21 27.24 -15.17 -1.62
CA TYR A 21 25.82 -15.52 -1.70
C TYR A 21 25.58 -17.04 -1.66
N SER A 22 26.54 -17.84 -2.12
CA SER A 22 26.50 -19.31 -2.04
C SER A 22 26.51 -19.81 -0.59
N ASP A 23 27.35 -19.22 0.27
CA ASP A 23 27.39 -19.53 1.71
C ASP A 23 26.09 -19.15 2.42
N TRP A 24 25.48 -18.02 2.03
CA TRP A 24 24.20 -17.60 2.58
C TRP A 24 23.09 -18.61 2.29
N ILE A 25 23.00 -19.12 1.05
CA ILE A 25 22.02 -20.15 0.65
C ILE A 25 22.12 -21.37 1.56
N ILE A 26 23.35 -21.80 1.87
CA ILE A 26 23.59 -22.98 2.72
C ILE A 26 23.04 -22.75 4.14
N GLN A 27 23.16 -21.53 4.66
CA GLN A 27 22.68 -21.16 5.99
C GLN A 27 21.16 -20.92 6.04
N HIS A 28 20.54 -20.62 4.89
CA HIS A 28 19.13 -20.19 4.79
C HIS A 28 18.36 -21.02 3.74
N GLN A 29 18.48 -22.34 3.82
CA GLN A 29 17.98 -23.25 2.79
C GLN A 29 16.47 -23.16 2.55
N HIS A 30 15.69 -22.71 3.54
CA HIS A 30 14.25 -22.56 3.38
C HIS A 30 13.88 -21.38 2.47
N TYR A 31 14.50 -20.21 2.64
CA TYR A 31 14.33 -19.06 1.75
C TYR A 31 14.82 -19.38 0.34
N ALA A 32 15.96 -20.06 0.24
CA ALA A 32 16.47 -20.51 -1.04
C ALA A 32 15.51 -21.49 -1.74
N TYR A 33 14.88 -22.40 -1.00
CA TYR A 33 13.88 -23.32 -1.54
C TYR A 33 12.65 -22.60 -2.07
N GLN A 34 12.14 -21.58 -1.37
CA GLN A 34 11.03 -20.76 -1.84
C GLN A 34 11.38 -20.02 -3.14
N ILE A 35 12.56 -19.39 -3.20
CA ILE A 35 13.06 -18.71 -4.41
C ILE A 35 13.23 -19.69 -5.57
N TYR A 36 13.76 -20.88 -5.30
CA TYR A 36 13.89 -21.94 -6.30
C TYR A 36 12.52 -22.33 -6.88
N ASN A 37 11.52 -22.54 -6.04
CA ASN A 37 10.17 -22.85 -6.50
C ASN A 37 9.58 -21.71 -7.32
N TYR A 38 9.78 -20.47 -6.89
CA TYR A 38 9.32 -19.28 -7.62
C TYR A 38 9.93 -19.23 -9.03
N LEU A 39 11.27 -19.25 -9.13
CA LEU A 39 11.98 -19.19 -10.41
C LEU A 39 11.63 -20.36 -11.34
N SER A 40 11.45 -21.57 -10.78
CA SER A 40 11.15 -22.77 -11.57
C SER A 40 9.76 -22.75 -12.22
N ASN A 41 8.85 -21.91 -11.73
CA ASN A 41 7.46 -21.86 -12.19
C ASN A 41 7.09 -20.53 -12.84
N GLU A 42 7.99 -19.55 -12.88
CA GLU A 42 7.69 -18.21 -13.41
C GLU A 42 7.92 -18.16 -14.95
N PRO A 43 6.88 -17.80 -15.74
CA PRO A 43 7.02 -17.67 -17.20
C PRO A 43 7.96 -16.54 -17.63
N ASP A 44 8.03 -15.44 -16.88
CA ASP A 44 8.97 -14.35 -17.12
C ASP A 44 10.21 -14.48 -16.23
N ILE A 45 11.10 -15.39 -16.61
CA ILE A 45 12.27 -15.74 -15.82
C ILE A 45 13.22 -14.54 -15.62
N THR A 46 13.31 -13.60 -16.56
CA THR A 46 14.22 -12.46 -16.45
C THR A 46 13.79 -11.52 -15.32
N ASN A 47 12.51 -11.15 -15.25
CA ASN A 47 12.01 -10.33 -14.16
C ASN A 47 12.00 -11.10 -12.82
N ALA A 48 11.75 -12.40 -12.86
CA ALA A 48 11.81 -13.26 -11.69
C ALA A 48 13.21 -13.27 -11.04
N ILE A 49 14.26 -13.34 -11.87
CA ILE A 49 15.66 -13.28 -11.43
C ILE A 49 15.96 -11.94 -10.77
N LEU A 50 15.62 -10.83 -11.43
CA LEU A 50 15.89 -9.49 -10.90
C LEU A 50 15.21 -9.26 -9.55
N ASN A 51 13.94 -9.65 -9.43
CA ASN A 51 13.21 -9.57 -8.16
C ASN A 51 13.86 -10.46 -7.09
N SER A 52 14.20 -11.70 -7.44
CA SER A 52 14.83 -12.64 -6.51
C SER A 52 16.16 -12.11 -6.00
N GLN A 53 17.00 -11.53 -6.88
CA GLN A 53 18.29 -10.93 -6.50
C GLN A 53 18.09 -9.77 -5.53
N MET A 54 17.17 -8.85 -5.83
CA MET A 54 16.84 -7.73 -4.94
C MET A 54 16.36 -8.22 -3.56
N HIS A 55 15.44 -9.19 -3.51
CA HIS A 55 14.96 -9.74 -2.24
C HIS A 55 16.09 -10.43 -1.46
N PHE A 56 17.02 -11.09 -2.16
CA PHE A 56 18.20 -11.71 -1.56
C PHE A 56 19.13 -10.67 -0.91
N GLU A 57 19.42 -9.57 -1.62
CA GLU A 57 20.19 -8.45 -1.09
C GLU A 57 19.54 -7.83 0.16
N LEU A 58 18.21 -7.73 0.19
CA LEU A 58 17.48 -7.22 1.34
C LEU A 58 17.51 -8.15 2.54
N LEU A 59 17.48 -9.47 2.35
CA LEU A 59 17.66 -10.44 3.45
C LEU A 59 19.04 -10.31 4.10
N ASN A 60 20.04 -9.85 3.35
CA ASN A 60 21.39 -9.64 3.86
C ASN A 60 21.59 -8.23 4.45
N SER A 61 20.81 -7.24 4.04
CA SER A 61 21.06 -5.82 4.35
C SER A 61 20.01 -5.15 5.25
N SER A 62 18.83 -5.75 5.45
CA SER A 62 17.71 -5.11 6.16
C SER A 62 17.11 -6.00 7.25
N GLN A 63 17.31 -5.61 8.51
CA GLN A 63 16.75 -6.32 9.66
C GLN A 63 15.22 -6.34 9.62
N ASP A 64 14.58 -5.24 9.26
CA ASP A 64 13.11 -5.15 9.18
C ASP A 64 12.56 -6.14 8.16
N TYR A 65 13.25 -6.28 7.03
CA TYR A 65 12.88 -7.21 5.98
C TYR A 65 13.10 -8.66 6.40
N VAL A 66 14.20 -8.97 7.09
CA VAL A 66 14.42 -10.29 7.70
C VAL A 66 13.29 -10.64 8.68
N GLN A 67 12.92 -9.71 9.57
CA GLN A 67 11.83 -9.94 10.51
C GLN A 67 10.48 -10.14 9.81
N PHE A 68 10.23 -9.44 8.72
CA PHE A 68 9.06 -9.64 7.89
C PHE A 68 9.01 -11.05 7.27
N ASN A 69 10.13 -11.53 6.72
CA ASN A 69 10.24 -12.87 6.15
C ASN A 69 10.12 -13.97 7.21
N ILE A 70 10.68 -13.76 8.41
CA ILE A 70 10.50 -14.70 9.54
C ILE A 70 9.02 -14.82 9.91
N ARG A 71 8.26 -13.72 9.90
CA ARG A 71 6.81 -13.79 10.17
C ARG A 71 6.06 -14.53 9.06
N HIS A 72 6.42 -14.30 7.79
CA HIS A 72 5.88 -15.09 6.68
C HIS A 72 6.16 -16.58 6.88
N ASP A 73 7.38 -16.95 7.27
CA ASP A 73 7.67 -18.35 7.56
C ASP A 73 6.80 -18.88 8.71
N ILE A 74 6.49 -18.12 9.73
CA ILE A 74 5.69 -18.64 10.85
C ILE A 74 4.21 -18.79 10.47
N PHE A 75 3.66 -17.84 9.71
CA PHE A 75 2.21 -17.69 9.55
C PHE A 75 1.69 -17.85 8.11
N GLY A 76 2.56 -17.76 7.10
CA GLY A 76 2.23 -17.86 5.68
C GLY A 76 2.52 -19.23 5.07
N ASP A 77 2.36 -19.32 3.76
CA ASP A 77 2.68 -20.50 2.96
C ASP A 77 4.19 -20.61 2.74
N LYS A 78 4.82 -21.47 3.54
CA LYS A 78 6.26 -21.78 3.46
C LYS A 78 6.71 -22.39 2.13
N SER A 79 5.79 -22.88 1.29
CA SER A 79 6.13 -23.49 0.01
C SER A 79 6.40 -22.44 -1.08
N ASN A 80 6.02 -21.18 -0.83
CA ASN A 80 6.06 -20.10 -1.78
C ASN A 80 6.86 -18.90 -1.23
N VAL A 81 7.30 -18.02 -2.11
CA VAL A 81 7.84 -16.71 -1.72
C VAL A 81 6.70 -15.81 -1.26
N TRP A 82 6.95 -14.99 -0.24
CA TRP A 82 5.90 -14.16 0.37
C TRP A 82 5.21 -13.20 -0.63
N TRP A 83 5.91 -12.75 -1.67
CA TRP A 83 5.35 -11.85 -2.70
C TRP A 83 4.48 -12.55 -3.76
N ASN A 84 4.36 -13.88 -3.66
CA ASN A 84 3.39 -14.70 -4.40
C ASN A 84 2.39 -15.39 -3.46
N ASP A 85 2.49 -15.14 -2.15
CA ASP A 85 1.54 -15.60 -1.15
C ASP A 85 0.48 -14.51 -0.94
N ASP A 86 -0.56 -14.52 -1.77
CA ASP A 86 -1.64 -13.54 -1.72
C ASP A 86 -2.35 -13.52 -0.36
N THR A 87 -2.50 -14.68 0.28
CA THR A 87 -3.12 -14.81 1.60
C THR A 87 -2.27 -14.12 2.66
N TRP A 88 -0.95 -14.28 2.57
CA TRP A 88 -0.02 -13.52 3.39
C TRP A 88 -0.12 -12.03 3.11
N LEU A 89 -0.03 -11.56 1.86
CA LEU A 89 0.01 -10.14 1.51
C LEU A 89 -1.19 -9.32 2.02
N VAL A 90 -2.39 -9.90 1.97
CA VAL A 90 -3.63 -9.23 2.42
C VAL A 90 -3.93 -9.47 3.91
N ASN A 91 -3.06 -10.16 4.62
CA ASN A 91 -3.22 -10.34 6.06
C ASN A 91 -2.90 -9.03 6.81
N TYR A 92 -3.68 -8.71 7.84
CA TYR A 92 -3.45 -7.56 8.72
C TYR A 92 -2.02 -7.51 9.29
N PHE A 93 -1.42 -8.68 9.57
CA PHE A 93 -0.07 -8.79 10.12
C PHE A 93 1.07 -8.57 9.12
N SER A 94 0.80 -8.49 7.81
CA SER A 94 1.83 -8.40 6.77
C SER A 94 1.95 -6.96 6.24
N ILE A 95 1.38 -6.64 5.09
CA ILE A 95 1.48 -5.37 4.40
C ILE A 95 0.13 -4.68 4.27
N ASN A 96 -1.02 -5.33 4.52
CA ASN A 96 -2.34 -4.73 4.29
C ASN A 96 -2.43 -3.25 4.74
N ILE A 97 -2.51 -2.37 3.75
CA ILE A 97 -2.54 -0.91 3.91
C ILE A 97 -4.01 -0.43 4.00
N ASP A 98 -4.92 -1.24 3.48
CA ASP A 98 -6.34 -0.96 3.27
C ASP A 98 -7.17 -1.63 4.38
N ASP A 99 -7.15 -1.02 5.57
CA ASP A 99 -7.93 -1.52 6.71
C ASP A 99 -9.41 -1.06 6.67
N GLU A 100 -9.79 -0.26 5.67
CA GLU A 100 -11.15 0.30 5.59
C GLU A 100 -12.07 -0.37 4.58
N GLY A 101 -11.61 -1.39 3.85
CA GLY A 101 -12.43 -2.35 3.10
C GLY A 101 -13.79 -1.83 2.61
N ILE A 102 -13.82 -0.68 1.93
CA ILE A 102 -15.07 -0.10 1.43
C ILE A 102 -15.64 -1.00 0.32
N TYR A 103 -14.77 -1.75 -0.35
CA TYR A 103 -15.06 -2.69 -1.43
C TYR A 103 -15.25 -4.15 -0.99
N GLY A 104 -15.15 -4.44 0.31
CA GLY A 104 -15.49 -5.76 0.87
C GLY A 104 -14.32 -6.69 1.21
N GLY A 105 -13.24 -6.16 1.80
CA GLY A 105 -12.18 -6.98 2.43
C GLY A 105 -10.86 -6.25 2.54
N ASN A 106 -9.91 -6.87 3.26
CA ASN A 106 -8.48 -6.56 3.17
C ASN A 106 -8.05 -6.81 1.72
N HIS A 107 -7.94 -5.76 0.92
CA HIS A 107 -7.68 -5.89 -0.51
C HIS A 107 -6.48 -5.04 -0.88
N LEU A 108 -5.57 -5.64 -1.64
CA LEU A 108 -4.52 -4.91 -2.34
C LEU A 108 -4.84 -5.02 -3.82
N THR A 109 -4.79 -3.92 -4.54
CA THR A 109 -4.96 -3.94 -6.00
C THR A 109 -3.85 -4.75 -6.65
N ALA A 110 -4.08 -5.25 -7.87
CA ALA A 110 -3.03 -5.92 -8.64
C ALA A 110 -1.79 -5.03 -8.83
N ALA A 111 -1.98 -3.73 -9.01
CA ALA A 111 -0.90 -2.76 -9.14
C ALA A 111 -0.14 -2.57 -7.81
N GLU A 112 -0.83 -2.55 -6.66
CA GLU A 112 -0.17 -2.49 -5.35
C GLU A 112 0.66 -3.73 -5.08
N LYS A 113 0.13 -4.92 -5.38
CA LYS A 113 0.90 -6.18 -5.24
C LYS A 113 2.17 -6.16 -6.08
N GLN A 114 2.09 -5.63 -7.31
CA GLN A 114 3.25 -5.46 -8.17
C GLN A 114 4.25 -4.47 -7.58
N PHE A 115 3.78 -3.31 -7.08
CA PHE A 115 4.66 -2.34 -6.40
C PHE A 115 5.33 -2.96 -5.17
N ILE A 116 4.56 -3.65 -4.33
CA ILE A 116 5.03 -4.28 -3.09
C ILE A 116 6.13 -5.30 -3.38
N ARG A 117 5.94 -6.14 -4.41
CA ARG A 117 6.95 -7.08 -4.88
C ARG A 117 8.22 -6.35 -5.30
N ASN A 118 8.10 -5.30 -6.10
CA ASN A 118 9.25 -4.59 -6.66
C ASN A 118 9.93 -3.64 -5.66
N HIS A 119 9.23 -3.24 -4.60
CA HIS A 119 9.66 -2.21 -3.65
C HIS A 119 9.31 -2.56 -2.19
N PRO A 120 9.74 -3.73 -1.68
CA PRO A 120 9.26 -4.25 -0.41
C PRO A 120 9.60 -3.37 0.80
N ILE A 121 10.76 -2.71 0.81
CA ILE A 121 11.13 -1.80 1.90
C ILE A 121 10.24 -0.55 1.91
N TYR A 122 9.86 -0.02 0.75
CA TYR A 122 8.94 1.11 0.67
C TYR A 122 7.54 0.69 1.10
N ALA A 123 7.07 -0.49 0.69
CA ALA A 123 5.79 -1.02 1.12
C ALA A 123 5.67 -1.15 2.65
N LEU A 124 6.70 -1.70 3.31
CA LEU A 124 6.72 -1.80 4.78
C LEU A 124 6.63 -0.43 5.44
N ARG A 125 7.37 0.56 4.93
CA ARG A 125 7.31 1.94 5.43
C ARG A 125 5.96 2.61 5.15
N TYR A 126 5.37 2.35 3.99
CA TYR A 126 4.09 2.95 3.59
C TYR A 126 2.94 2.43 4.43
N LYS A 127 2.99 1.15 4.83
CA LYS A 127 2.08 0.59 5.83
C LYS A 127 2.18 1.35 7.16
N ASP A 128 3.38 1.52 7.70
CA ASP A 128 3.58 2.25 8.94
C ASP A 128 3.13 3.73 8.83
N ASN A 129 3.32 4.33 7.66
CA ASN A 129 2.87 5.69 7.37
C ASN A 129 1.35 5.78 7.27
N ALA A 130 0.67 4.77 6.73
CA ALA A 130 -0.78 4.72 6.67
C ALA A 130 -1.36 4.67 8.09
N GLU A 131 -0.79 3.85 8.99
CA GLU A 131 -1.21 3.80 10.40
C GLU A 131 -1.00 5.12 11.15
N LYS A 132 0.10 5.83 10.88
CA LYS A 132 0.33 7.18 11.38
C LYS A 132 -0.73 8.15 10.86
N ALA A 133 -1.03 8.11 9.56
CA ALA A 133 -2.01 8.99 8.95
C ALA A 133 -3.42 8.73 9.51
N LYS A 134 -3.81 7.46 9.69
CA LYS A 134 -5.07 7.06 10.35
C LYS A 134 -5.14 7.60 11.79
N SER A 135 -4.09 7.39 12.58
CA SER A 135 -4.02 7.83 13.98
C SER A 135 -4.16 9.35 14.11
N GLU A 136 -3.47 10.10 13.24
CA GLU A 136 -3.52 11.56 13.26
C GLU A 136 -4.87 12.11 12.75
N THR A 137 -5.48 11.42 11.79
CA THR A 137 -6.84 11.74 11.35
C THR A 137 -7.84 11.51 12.49
N ALA A 138 -7.74 10.38 13.19
CA ALA A 138 -8.51 10.05 14.40
C ALA A 138 -8.40 11.12 15.48
N ALA A 139 -7.18 11.61 15.74
CA ALA A 139 -6.94 12.64 16.74
C ALA A 139 -7.54 14.01 16.37
N ARG A 140 -7.53 14.37 15.08
CA ARG A 140 -7.92 15.72 14.61
C ARG A 140 -9.38 15.84 14.22
N PHE A 141 -10.00 14.75 13.78
CA PHE A 141 -11.37 14.72 13.29
C PHE A 141 -12.18 13.73 14.12
N PRO A 142 -12.64 14.09 15.34
CA PRO A 142 -13.52 13.20 16.09
C PRO A 142 -14.85 13.03 15.35
N PHE A 143 -15.32 11.79 15.25
CA PHE A 143 -16.51 11.44 14.49
C PHE A 143 -17.27 10.30 15.16
N ILE A 144 -18.52 10.11 14.75
CA ILE A 144 -19.38 9.03 15.25
C ILE A 144 -19.78 8.15 14.06
N GLN A 145 -19.42 6.87 14.12
CA GLN A 145 -19.91 5.86 13.18
C GLN A 145 -21.40 5.62 13.37
N THR A 146 -22.13 5.48 12.28
CA THR A 146 -23.54 5.09 12.30
C THR A 146 -23.77 3.88 11.40
N PRO A 147 -24.87 3.13 11.55
CA PRO A 147 -25.17 2.03 10.64
C PRO A 147 -25.27 2.47 9.17
N GLN A 148 -25.66 3.72 8.93
CA GLN A 148 -25.78 4.31 7.58
C GLN A 148 -24.44 4.85 7.06
N ASN A 149 -23.58 5.34 7.97
CA ASN A 149 -22.24 5.82 7.67
C ASN A 149 -21.20 5.07 8.53
N PRO A 150 -20.83 3.83 8.14
CA PRO A 150 -19.86 3.03 8.89
C PRO A 150 -18.42 3.54 8.73
N ASN A 151 -18.13 4.35 7.70
CA ASN A 151 -16.85 5.01 7.49
C ASN A 151 -17.03 6.54 7.39
N PRO A 152 -17.06 7.25 8.52
CA PRO A 152 -17.42 8.67 8.58
C PRO A 152 -16.36 9.61 8.04
N TYR A 153 -15.18 9.08 7.74
CA TYR A 153 -14.14 9.82 7.06
C TYR A 153 -14.28 9.80 5.56
N LEU A 154 -14.83 8.73 5.00
CA LEU A 154 -14.92 8.53 3.57
C LEU A 154 -15.47 9.77 2.86
N ASN A 155 -14.70 10.25 1.88
CA ASN A 155 -15.03 11.38 1.02
C ASN A 155 -15.11 12.75 1.72
N THR A 156 -14.75 12.83 3.00
CA THR A 156 -14.82 14.06 3.80
C THR A 156 -13.49 14.84 3.80
N LYS A 157 -13.49 16.01 4.47
CA LYS A 157 -12.26 16.77 4.78
C LYS A 157 -11.23 15.93 5.56
N ALA A 158 -11.68 14.99 6.39
CA ALA A 158 -10.78 14.11 7.13
C ALA A 158 -10.06 13.13 6.19
N ASP A 159 -10.77 12.61 5.17
CA ASP A 159 -10.16 11.77 4.13
C ASP A 159 -9.11 12.53 3.34
N ALA A 160 -9.47 13.76 2.91
CA ALA A 160 -8.56 14.62 2.17
C ALA A 160 -7.24 14.86 2.93
N PHE A 161 -7.34 15.12 4.24
CA PHE A 161 -6.19 15.23 5.13
C PHE A 161 -5.39 13.92 5.19
N ARG A 162 -6.06 12.78 5.40
CA ARG A 162 -5.45 11.47 5.52
C ARG A 162 -4.63 11.11 4.28
N HIS A 163 -5.23 11.21 3.10
CA HIS A 163 -4.58 10.95 1.81
C HIS A 163 -3.37 11.85 1.60
N ALA A 164 -3.54 13.16 1.77
CA ALA A 164 -2.44 14.12 1.62
C ALA A 164 -1.30 13.84 2.62
N TYR A 165 -1.62 13.56 3.89
CA TYR A 165 -0.60 13.33 4.90
C TYR A 165 0.14 12.01 4.70
N TRP A 166 -0.59 10.94 4.37
CA TRP A 166 0.02 9.65 4.08
C TRP A 166 0.98 9.72 2.89
N MET A 167 0.56 10.36 1.80
CA MET A 167 1.41 10.50 0.61
C MET A 167 2.60 11.43 0.84
N ALA A 168 2.45 12.42 1.72
CA ALA A 168 3.55 13.24 2.19
C ALA A 168 4.59 12.40 2.99
N LEU A 169 4.15 11.55 3.91
CA LEU A 169 5.03 10.64 4.65
C LEU A 169 5.74 9.63 3.72
N ASN A 170 5.00 9.09 2.75
CA ASN A 170 5.53 8.16 1.76
C ASN A 170 6.64 8.81 0.95
N THR A 171 6.45 10.07 0.53
CA THR A 171 7.47 10.86 -0.16
C THR A 171 8.76 11.00 0.65
N LEU A 172 8.68 11.29 1.96
CA LEU A 172 9.85 11.43 2.83
C LEU A 172 10.57 10.11 3.11
N SER A 173 9.82 9.01 3.19
CA SER A 173 10.37 7.66 3.41
C SER A 173 10.94 6.99 2.16
N SER A 174 10.75 7.62 0.99
CA SER A 174 11.18 7.14 -0.33
C SER A 174 11.59 8.32 -1.23
N ASN A 175 10.79 8.66 -2.24
CA ASN A 175 10.91 9.83 -3.09
C ASN A 175 9.54 10.15 -3.74
N PRO A 176 9.36 11.33 -4.36
CA PRO A 176 8.10 11.72 -4.97
C PRO A 176 7.58 10.78 -6.04
N ASP A 177 8.48 10.18 -6.84
CA ASP A 177 8.09 9.32 -7.96
C ASP A 177 7.55 7.98 -7.45
N LYS A 178 8.21 7.37 -6.46
CA LYS A 178 7.76 6.12 -5.85
C LYS A 178 6.49 6.29 -5.04
N ALA A 179 6.34 7.43 -4.36
CA ALA A 179 5.08 7.76 -3.70
C ALA A 179 3.96 7.89 -4.73
N ARG A 180 4.17 8.63 -5.83
CA ARG A 180 3.15 8.77 -6.88
C ARG A 180 2.78 7.44 -7.52
N GLU A 181 3.77 6.61 -7.85
CA GLU A 181 3.57 5.28 -8.42
C GLU A 181 2.65 4.43 -7.52
N TYR A 182 2.93 4.41 -6.20
CA TYR A 182 2.09 3.69 -5.25
C TYR A 182 0.70 4.32 -5.10
N GLY A 183 0.59 5.64 -5.02
CA GLY A 183 -0.72 6.32 -4.92
C GLY A 183 -1.62 6.01 -6.12
N ILE A 184 -1.05 5.94 -7.34
CA ILE A 184 -1.80 5.51 -8.53
C ILE A 184 -2.18 4.04 -8.45
N ALA A 185 -1.27 3.19 -7.97
CA ALA A 185 -1.53 1.77 -7.77
C ALA A 185 -2.68 1.54 -6.78
N HIS A 186 -2.69 2.27 -5.66
CA HIS A 186 -3.72 2.21 -4.62
C HIS A 186 -5.11 2.55 -5.19
N GLU A 187 -5.21 3.60 -5.99
CA GLU A 187 -6.48 4.00 -6.63
C GLU A 187 -6.83 3.24 -7.92
N SER A 188 -6.07 2.20 -8.30
CA SER A 188 -6.18 1.61 -9.65
C SER A 188 -7.48 0.84 -9.88
N GLU A 189 -8.02 0.21 -8.83
CA GLU A 189 -9.20 -0.66 -8.91
C GLU A 189 -10.48 0.00 -8.35
N THR A 190 -10.46 1.33 -8.10
CA THR A 190 -11.65 2.08 -7.72
C THR A 190 -12.74 1.94 -8.80
N PRO A 191 -13.96 1.50 -8.45
CA PRO A 191 -15.04 1.30 -9.40
C PRO A 191 -15.35 2.55 -10.23
N ALA A 192 -15.64 2.38 -11.52
CA ALA A 192 -15.93 3.49 -12.43
C ALA A 192 -17.10 4.39 -11.95
N ALA A 193 -18.05 3.83 -11.19
CA ALA A 193 -19.16 4.59 -10.61
C ALA A 193 -18.73 5.60 -9.52
N LEU A 194 -17.51 5.44 -9.00
CA LEU A 194 -16.90 6.24 -7.94
C LEU A 194 -15.71 7.07 -8.46
N TYR A 195 -15.74 7.47 -9.74
CA TYR A 195 -14.66 8.25 -10.35
C TYR A 195 -14.35 9.55 -9.58
N GLN A 196 -15.34 10.17 -8.93
CA GLN A 196 -15.11 11.38 -8.13
C GLN A 196 -14.34 11.11 -6.84
N GLU A 197 -14.50 9.93 -6.23
CA GLU A 197 -13.70 9.47 -5.08
C GLU A 197 -12.25 9.29 -5.53
N LYS A 198 -12.02 8.52 -6.61
CA LYS A 198 -10.70 8.38 -7.23
C LYS A 198 -10.04 9.72 -7.58
N ASP A 199 -10.79 10.66 -8.17
CA ASP A 199 -10.27 11.99 -8.52
C ASP A 199 -9.91 12.82 -7.27
N MET A 200 -10.70 12.70 -6.19
CA MET A 200 -10.40 13.33 -4.90
C MET A 200 -9.10 12.77 -4.32
N ASP A 201 -8.99 11.44 -4.26
CA ASP A 201 -7.87 10.75 -3.63
C ASP A 201 -6.59 11.00 -4.41
N LEU A 202 -6.59 10.83 -5.74
CA LEU A 202 -5.44 11.15 -6.59
C LEU A 202 -5.03 12.63 -6.46
N TYR A 203 -5.99 13.57 -6.42
CA TYR A 203 -5.67 14.98 -6.25
C TYR A 203 -4.99 15.24 -4.90
N ASN A 204 -5.52 14.72 -3.80
CA ASN A 204 -4.97 14.94 -2.47
C ASN A 204 -3.64 14.20 -2.28
N ASN A 205 -3.51 13.00 -2.84
CA ASN A 205 -2.25 12.24 -2.92
C ASN A 205 -1.15 13.10 -3.56
N ASP A 206 -1.43 13.69 -4.73
CA ASP A 206 -0.48 14.56 -5.43
C ASP A 206 -0.15 15.84 -4.65
N LYS A 207 -1.12 16.43 -3.93
CA LYS A 207 -0.84 17.58 -3.05
C LYS A 207 0.07 17.21 -1.89
N GLY A 208 -0.16 16.06 -1.26
CA GLY A 208 0.72 15.52 -0.23
C GLY A 208 2.16 15.37 -0.71
N ILE A 209 2.34 14.73 -1.88
CA ILE A 209 3.65 14.55 -2.52
C ILE A 209 4.31 15.89 -2.82
N ALA A 210 3.58 16.83 -3.42
CA ALA A 210 4.11 18.14 -3.78
C ALA A 210 4.55 18.95 -2.56
N ILE A 211 3.80 18.88 -1.45
CA ILE A 211 4.12 19.55 -0.19
C ILE A 211 5.38 18.95 0.46
N ALA A 212 5.53 17.63 0.42
CA ALA A 212 6.68 16.94 0.99
C ALA A 212 7.95 17.06 0.15
N ASN A 213 7.83 17.33 -1.15
CA ASN A 213 8.96 17.39 -2.05
C ASN A 213 9.95 18.50 -1.64
N GLY A 214 11.18 18.11 -1.30
CA GLY A 214 12.22 19.02 -0.82
C GLY A 214 12.25 19.26 0.69
N LEU A 215 11.31 18.68 1.45
CA LEU A 215 11.41 18.64 2.90
C LEU A 215 12.35 17.50 3.34
N THR A 216 13.10 17.73 4.42
CA THR A 216 14.07 16.75 4.95
C THR A 216 13.67 16.18 6.31
N ALA A 217 12.59 16.64 6.93
CA ALA A 217 12.20 16.25 8.28
C ALA A 217 10.68 16.14 8.48
N HIS A 218 10.28 15.20 9.34
CA HIS A 218 8.88 14.92 9.65
C HIS A 218 8.24 15.93 10.62
N SER A 219 9.03 16.65 11.42
CA SER A 219 8.56 17.34 12.65
C SER A 219 7.53 18.45 12.42
N GLN A 220 7.32 18.90 11.18
CA GLN A 220 6.33 19.92 10.82
C GLN A 220 5.34 19.43 9.76
N LEU A 221 5.52 18.22 9.22
CA LEU A 221 4.79 17.77 8.03
C LEU A 221 3.27 17.75 8.28
N ILE A 222 2.88 17.25 9.45
CA ILE A 222 1.49 17.16 9.83
C ILE A 222 0.79 18.52 9.89
N ASP A 223 1.46 19.53 10.47
CA ASP A 223 0.88 20.87 10.60
C ASP A 223 0.86 21.60 9.26
N ILE A 224 1.85 21.35 8.38
CA ILE A 224 1.84 21.87 7.01
C ILE A 224 0.65 21.30 6.23
N ILE A 225 0.43 19.98 6.30
CA ILE A 225 -0.71 19.33 5.62
C ILE A 225 -2.05 19.79 6.23
N TYR A 226 -2.13 19.95 7.55
CA TYR A 226 -3.33 20.47 8.20
C TYR A 226 -3.62 21.93 7.81
N ASN A 227 -2.58 22.76 7.67
CA ASN A 227 -2.75 24.11 7.14
C ASN A 227 -3.18 24.11 5.66
N ALA A 228 -2.68 23.16 4.85
CA ALA A 228 -3.13 22.99 3.47
C ALA A 228 -4.64 22.67 3.41
N LEU A 229 -5.13 21.83 4.33
CA LEU A 229 -6.56 21.57 4.50
C LEU A 229 -7.33 22.86 4.86
N ILE A 230 -6.93 23.58 5.90
CA ILE A 230 -7.64 24.79 6.36
C ILE A 230 -7.71 25.85 5.25
N ASN A 231 -6.66 25.96 4.45
CA ASN A 231 -6.56 26.96 3.38
C ASN A 231 -7.21 26.54 2.06
N GLY A 232 -7.86 25.36 1.99
CA GLY A 232 -8.55 24.91 0.77
C GLY A 232 -7.62 24.43 -0.34
N VAL A 233 -6.38 24.07 -0.01
CA VAL A 233 -5.44 23.48 -0.98
C VAL A 233 -5.88 22.07 -1.34
N LEU A 234 -6.40 21.33 -0.35
CA LEU A 234 -6.98 20.00 -0.49
C LEU A 234 -8.43 20.08 -0.98
N LYS A 235 -8.97 18.95 -1.43
CA LYS A 235 -10.35 18.85 -1.91
C LYS A 235 -11.08 17.68 -1.28
N TYR A 236 -12.39 17.80 -1.14
CA TYR A 236 -13.26 16.73 -0.65
C TYR A 236 -14.56 16.70 -1.44
N LEU A 237 -15.37 15.65 -1.27
CA LEU A 237 -16.66 15.55 -1.95
C LEU A 237 -17.78 16.13 -1.08
N SER A 238 -18.64 16.95 -1.69
CA SER A 238 -19.78 17.57 -1.01
C SER A 238 -20.89 17.96 -1.99
N PRO A 239 -22.17 17.90 -1.60
CA PRO A 239 -22.67 17.32 -0.35
C PRO A 239 -22.54 15.79 -0.34
N LEU A 240 -22.56 15.18 0.84
CA LEU A 240 -22.66 13.72 1.01
C LEU A 240 -23.96 13.40 1.76
N ASP A 241 -24.67 12.37 1.31
CA ASP A 241 -25.87 11.84 1.98
C ASP A 241 -25.83 10.31 1.99
N TYR A 242 -25.42 9.75 3.12
CA TYR A 242 -25.33 8.31 3.34
C TYR A 242 -26.69 7.63 3.59
N THR A 243 -27.77 8.41 3.74
CA THR A 243 -29.14 7.89 3.78
C THR A 243 -29.66 7.64 2.37
N GLN A 244 -29.43 8.58 1.45
CA GLN A 244 -29.80 8.45 0.05
C GLN A 244 -28.84 7.53 -0.72
N SER A 245 -27.56 7.58 -0.38
CA SER A 245 -26.47 6.89 -1.07
C SER A 245 -25.62 6.11 -0.06
N PRO A 246 -26.08 4.93 0.36
CA PRO A 246 -25.34 4.12 1.32
C PRO A 246 -24.04 3.57 0.71
N LYS A 247 -23.26 2.86 1.53
CA LYS A 247 -21.99 2.20 1.14
C LYS A 247 -22.12 1.47 -0.19
N TYR A 248 -21.15 1.68 -1.08
CA TYR A 248 -21.09 1.10 -2.40
C TYR A 248 -21.27 -0.42 -2.33
N ASN A 249 -22.17 -0.91 -3.16
CA ASN A 249 -22.39 -2.32 -3.38
C ASN A 249 -22.64 -2.48 -4.89
N PRO A 250 -21.87 -3.31 -5.61
CA PRO A 250 -22.03 -3.50 -7.06
C PRO A 250 -23.45 -3.90 -7.48
N ASN A 251 -24.21 -4.52 -6.59
CA ASN A 251 -25.59 -4.95 -6.83
C ASN A 251 -26.65 -3.91 -6.44
N CYS A 252 -26.24 -2.71 -6.03
CA CYS A 252 -27.11 -1.65 -5.51
C CYS A 252 -27.00 -0.39 -6.36
N ALA A 253 -28.04 -0.10 -7.14
CA ALA A 253 -28.05 1.03 -8.07
C ALA A 253 -27.98 2.43 -7.39
N SER A 254 -28.39 2.52 -6.12
CA SER A 254 -28.35 3.76 -5.32
C SER A 254 -27.10 3.89 -4.45
N CYS A 255 -26.30 2.83 -4.30
CA CYS A 255 -25.16 2.82 -3.39
C CYS A 255 -23.93 3.46 -4.06
N ARG A 256 -23.48 4.61 -3.53
CA ARG A 256 -22.34 5.35 -4.10
C ARG A 256 -21.48 6.04 -3.04
N ASN A 257 -21.31 5.43 -1.86
CA ASN A 257 -20.44 5.98 -0.79
C ASN A 257 -20.79 7.42 -0.40
N GLY A 258 -22.07 7.72 -0.20
CA GLY A 258 -22.54 9.05 0.17
C GLY A 258 -22.69 10.02 -1.01
N PHE A 259 -22.25 9.67 -2.23
CA PHE A 259 -22.46 10.49 -3.41
C PHE A 259 -23.96 10.65 -3.70
N VAL A 260 -24.44 11.91 -3.65
CA VAL A 260 -25.74 12.35 -4.16
C VAL A 260 -25.64 12.67 -5.67
N PRO A 261 -26.25 11.85 -6.55
CA PRO A 261 -26.12 12.02 -8.00
C PRO A 261 -26.54 13.41 -8.48
N GLY A 262 -25.68 14.04 -9.28
CA GLY A 262 -25.92 15.36 -9.87
C GLY A 262 -25.71 16.55 -8.95
N THR A 263 -25.34 16.34 -7.68
CA THR A 263 -25.06 17.44 -6.74
C THR A 263 -23.69 17.34 -6.08
N THR A 264 -23.22 16.14 -5.73
CA THR A 264 -21.88 15.97 -5.15
C THR A 264 -20.82 16.36 -6.16
N GLN A 265 -19.90 17.20 -5.71
CA GLN A 265 -18.80 17.71 -6.49
C GLN A 265 -17.54 17.77 -5.63
N LEU A 266 -16.40 17.80 -6.32
CA LEU A 266 -15.10 17.94 -5.70
C LEU A 266 -14.84 19.42 -5.39
N ILE A 267 -14.82 19.80 -4.11
CA ILE A 267 -14.71 21.19 -3.66
C ILE A 267 -13.49 21.42 -2.75
N PRO A 268 -12.91 22.64 -2.75
CA PRO A 268 -11.88 23.03 -1.80
C PRO A 268 -12.30 22.84 -0.34
N THR A 269 -11.37 22.42 0.52
CA THR A 269 -11.64 22.11 1.93
C THR A 269 -11.90 23.34 2.82
N ASN A 270 -11.75 24.55 2.31
CA ASN A 270 -12.10 25.80 3.00
C ASN A 270 -13.53 26.30 2.71
N GLN A 271 -14.32 25.53 1.96
CA GLN A 271 -15.75 25.78 1.71
C GLN A 271 -16.64 25.03 2.71
#